data_AF-A0A940B912-F1
#
_entry.id   AF-A0A940B912-F1
#
_cell.length_a   1.000
_cell.length_b   1.000
_cell.length_c   1.000
_cell.angle_alpha   90.00
_cell.angle_beta   90.00
_cell.angle_gamma   90.00
#
_symmetry.space_group_name_H-M   'P 1'
#
loop_
_entity.id
_entity.type
_entity.pdbx_description
1 polymer ?
#
loop_
_entity_poly.entity_id
_entity_poly.type
_entity_poly.pdbx_seq_one_letter_code
_entity_poly.pdbx_strand_id
1 'polypeptide(L)'
;MAEENIAFKSFYYSLGTTSFRMQNFNQKIEQQLDLLNQFWQKPEYANQKWESNEPVQEAYYNFIKANDFLKEGDAPRKAKDARQKTSGMRDIGLIDDNRRLTPVGKKLLEISKTGNFTSDNFLQIPKDSFIYFQQLLKTYITIDKTEIRPFILLARLLKKFNSLNKEEFMYLFPLCINKETTEFIESKLLGFRGKKINVGEIVTEIFMQQQNYKEALSYFIAEKSISEETFCKIGLNRKSKDYDRAYLPLYNAIKKVYFDNDKTPDSILNLYEASDIGNVKTHWRKFLFKTSSSSAIKKSPFEQLQTLNMFSYLEDEKTFKSVFFKTMHLIKVERTLEDYFDLNRRYLKISDTLLFADEQVKFDVIPKYYFTLLPDEFYDLAFEKSDKLKELQTLEEISPFLKLNEEKLLKVINKDNKTTFT
;
A
#
# COMPACT_ATOMS: atom_id res chain seq x y z
N MET A 1 25.52 28.43 4.07
CA MET A 1 25.20 27.27 3.20
C MET A 1 23.70 27.13 3.22
N ALA A 2 23.03 27.10 2.07
CA ALA A 2 21.60 26.83 2.05
C ALA A 2 21.39 25.46 2.72
N GLU A 3 20.63 25.41 3.82
CA GLU A 3 20.27 24.13 4.44
C GLU A 3 19.48 23.34 3.39
N GLU A 4 20.07 22.27 2.88
CA GLU A 4 19.31 21.30 2.08
C GLU A 4 18.14 20.81 2.93
N ASN A 5 16.93 21.09 2.43
CA ASN A 5 15.72 20.70 3.11
C ASN A 5 15.58 19.17 3.00
N ILE A 6 15.81 18.46 4.10
CA ILE A 6 15.68 17.00 4.17
C ILE A 6 14.20 16.64 4.09
N ALA A 7 13.73 16.39 2.86
CA ALA A 7 12.34 16.08 2.60
C ALA A 7 12.08 14.58 2.54
N PHE A 8 10.85 14.19 2.83
CA PHE A 8 10.40 12.82 2.60
C PHE A 8 10.45 12.47 1.11
N LYS A 9 10.97 11.29 0.79
CA LYS A 9 10.91 10.65 -0.54
C LYS A 9 10.20 9.31 -0.40
N SER A 10 9.24 9.05 -1.27
CA SER A 10 8.46 7.80 -1.23
C SER A 10 9.34 6.62 -1.62
N PHE A 11 9.33 5.57 -0.81
CA PHE A 11 9.98 4.30 -1.11
C PHE A 11 9.03 3.08 -0.98
N TYR A 12 7.72 3.36 -1.00
CA TYR A 12 6.66 2.36 -0.97
C TYR A 12 5.40 2.90 -1.66
N TYR A 13 4.50 2.00 -2.10
CA TYR A 13 3.31 2.36 -2.86
C TYR A 13 1.99 1.79 -2.32
N SER A 14 0.90 2.37 -2.83
CA SER A 14 -0.44 1.80 -2.78
C SER A 14 -1.14 1.92 -4.14
N LEU A 15 -1.95 0.93 -4.49
CA LEU A 15 -2.85 1.00 -5.64
C LEU A 15 -4.07 1.87 -5.29
N GLY A 16 -4.33 2.95 -6.04
CA GLY A 16 -5.48 3.83 -5.81
C GLY A 16 -5.38 4.70 -4.54
N THR A 17 -6.52 5.14 -4.00
CA THR A 17 -6.57 6.04 -2.83
C THR A 17 -7.23 5.41 -1.60
N THR A 18 -6.71 5.73 -0.40
CA THR A 18 -7.19 5.17 0.89
C THR A 18 -8.61 5.56 1.27
N SER A 19 -9.20 6.52 0.58
CA SER A 19 -10.57 7.04 0.78
C SER A 19 -11.66 6.21 0.12
N PHE A 20 -11.34 5.37 -0.87
CA PHE A 20 -12.32 4.55 -1.58
C PHE A 20 -12.18 3.07 -1.17
N ARG A 21 -12.66 2.73 0.03
CA ARG A 21 -12.60 1.37 0.62
C ARG A 21 -14.01 0.81 0.83
N MET A 22 -14.69 0.47 -0.27
CA MET A 22 -16.08 -0.02 -0.24
C MET A 22 -16.14 -1.55 -0.23
N GLN A 23 -17.12 -2.14 0.48
CA GLN A 23 -17.50 -3.55 0.30
C GLN A 23 -18.04 -3.75 -1.13
N ASN A 24 -17.94 -4.98 -1.66
CA ASN A 24 -18.28 -5.32 -3.05
C ASN A 24 -17.56 -4.39 -4.06
N PHE A 25 -16.23 -4.41 -4.00
CA PHE A 25 -15.38 -3.38 -4.57
C PHE A 25 -15.53 -3.22 -6.10
N ASN A 26 -15.56 -4.32 -6.86
CA ASN A 26 -15.81 -4.32 -8.31
C ASN A 26 -17.20 -3.74 -8.64
N GLN A 27 -18.25 -4.22 -7.97
CA GLN A 27 -19.61 -3.69 -8.13
C GLN A 27 -19.67 -2.17 -7.88
N LYS A 28 -18.95 -1.67 -6.87
CA LYS A 28 -18.89 -0.24 -6.55
C LYS A 28 -18.09 0.58 -7.56
N ILE A 29 -17.08 0.00 -8.20
CA ILE A 29 -16.39 0.60 -9.34
C ILE A 29 -17.36 0.73 -10.51
N GLU A 30 -18.05 -0.35 -10.87
CA GLU A 30 -19.00 -0.37 -12.00
C GLU A 30 -20.17 0.58 -11.81
N GLN A 31 -20.73 0.66 -10.59
CA GLN A 31 -21.74 1.66 -10.24
C GLN A 31 -21.22 3.09 -10.46
N GLN A 32 -19.96 3.38 -10.09
CA GLN A 32 -19.39 4.69 -10.38
C GLN A 32 -19.12 4.94 -11.86
N LEU A 33 -18.75 3.91 -12.64
CA LEU A 33 -18.62 4.06 -14.09
C LEU A 33 -19.97 4.47 -14.71
N ASP A 34 -21.07 3.87 -14.26
CA ASP A 34 -22.40 4.27 -14.72
C ASP A 34 -22.74 5.71 -14.30
N LEU A 35 -22.52 6.06 -13.02
CA LEU A 35 -22.77 7.41 -12.51
C LEU A 35 -21.95 8.48 -13.23
N LEU A 36 -20.67 8.24 -13.51
CA LEU A 36 -19.84 9.15 -14.31
C LEU A 36 -20.38 9.27 -15.73
N ASN A 37 -20.75 8.15 -16.35
CA ASN A 37 -21.30 8.15 -17.70
C ASN A 37 -22.60 8.98 -17.77
N GLN A 38 -23.52 8.79 -16.82
CA GLN A 38 -24.76 9.57 -16.72
C GLN A 38 -24.48 11.07 -16.44
N PHE A 39 -23.55 11.37 -15.53
CA PHE A 39 -23.19 12.74 -15.18
C PHE A 39 -22.68 13.52 -16.39
N TRP A 40 -21.78 12.92 -17.17
CA TRP A 40 -21.21 13.55 -18.37
C TRP A 40 -22.19 13.65 -19.56
N GLN A 41 -23.28 12.89 -19.55
CA GLN A 41 -24.35 13.03 -20.54
C GLN A 41 -25.26 14.23 -20.29
N LYS A 42 -25.20 14.85 -19.09
CA LYS A 42 -25.96 16.07 -18.80
C LYS A 42 -25.43 17.25 -19.64
N PRO A 43 -26.28 17.97 -20.40
CA PRO A 43 -25.82 19.05 -21.28
C PRO A 43 -24.98 20.13 -20.58
N GLU A 44 -25.33 20.45 -19.33
CA GLU A 44 -24.61 21.40 -18.47
C GLU A 44 -23.15 21.02 -18.18
N TYR A 45 -22.82 19.72 -18.16
CA TYR A 45 -21.48 19.22 -17.84
C TYR A 45 -20.75 18.60 -19.05
N ALA A 46 -21.46 18.32 -20.15
CA ALA A 46 -20.94 17.55 -21.29
C ALA A 46 -19.60 18.07 -21.84
N ASN A 47 -19.40 19.39 -21.86
CA ASN A 47 -18.19 20.05 -22.37
C ASN A 47 -17.24 20.57 -21.28
N GLN A 48 -17.51 20.25 -20.00
CA GLN A 48 -16.69 20.69 -18.88
C GLN A 48 -15.45 19.80 -18.71
N LYS A 49 -14.44 20.35 -18.02
CA LYS A 49 -13.23 19.64 -17.57
C LYS A 49 -13.31 19.33 -16.08
N TRP A 50 -12.70 18.22 -15.68
CA TRP A 50 -12.66 17.81 -14.28
C TRP A 50 -11.53 18.49 -13.49
N GLU A 51 -10.35 18.56 -14.10
CA GLU A 51 -9.15 19.07 -13.44
C GLU A 51 -9.28 20.57 -13.15
N SER A 52 -8.86 20.97 -11.95
CA SER A 52 -8.92 22.35 -11.46
C SER A 52 -10.31 22.99 -11.53
N ASN A 53 -11.38 22.18 -11.49
CA ASN A 53 -12.76 22.63 -11.55
C ASN A 53 -13.56 22.14 -10.33
N GLU A 54 -13.39 22.83 -9.19
CA GLU A 54 -14.12 22.48 -7.95
C GLU A 54 -15.64 22.48 -8.13
N PRO A 55 -16.28 23.47 -8.81
CA PRO A 55 -17.72 23.45 -9.03
C PRO A 55 -18.23 22.16 -9.69
N VAL A 56 -17.55 21.65 -10.72
CA VAL A 56 -17.93 20.38 -11.38
C VAL A 56 -17.69 19.18 -10.46
N GLN A 57 -16.62 19.19 -9.67
CA GLN A 57 -16.34 18.13 -8.70
C GLN A 57 -17.40 18.09 -7.58
N GLU A 58 -17.85 19.25 -7.10
CA GLU A 58 -18.94 19.35 -6.12
C GLU A 58 -20.29 18.96 -6.73
N ALA A 59 -20.56 19.35 -7.96
CA ALA A 59 -21.75 18.93 -8.69
C ALA A 59 -21.80 17.40 -8.83
N TYR A 60 -20.68 16.76 -9.19
CA TYR A 60 -20.59 15.30 -9.23
C TYR A 60 -20.78 14.67 -7.85
N TYR A 61 -20.20 15.23 -6.79
CA TYR A 61 -20.43 14.77 -5.41
C TYR A 61 -21.93 14.76 -5.06
N ASN A 62 -22.61 15.87 -5.33
CA ASN A 62 -24.04 16.00 -5.04
C ASN A 62 -24.86 15.04 -5.92
N PHE A 63 -24.46 14.85 -7.19
CA PHE A 63 -25.09 13.90 -8.10
C PHE A 63 -25.01 12.46 -7.58
N ILE A 64 -23.82 11.97 -7.20
CA ILE A 64 -23.68 10.59 -6.68
C ILE A 64 -24.37 10.42 -5.32
N LYS A 65 -24.46 11.49 -4.52
CA LYS A 65 -25.23 11.48 -3.28
C LYS A 65 -26.73 11.34 -3.55
N ALA A 66 -27.26 12.08 -4.51
CA ALA A 66 -28.67 12.00 -4.90
C ALA A 66 -29.05 10.65 -5.56
N ASN A 67 -28.06 9.84 -5.95
CA ASN A 67 -28.22 8.49 -6.46
C ASN A 67 -27.84 7.42 -5.42
N ASP A 68 -27.91 7.74 -4.12
CA ASP A 68 -27.69 6.82 -3.00
C ASP A 68 -26.34 6.09 -3.00
N PHE A 69 -25.32 6.64 -3.67
CA PHE A 69 -23.98 6.06 -3.68
C PHE A 69 -23.22 6.36 -2.39
N LEU A 70 -23.55 7.48 -1.73
CA LEU A 70 -22.90 7.95 -0.51
C LEU A 70 -23.75 7.66 0.72
N LYS A 71 -23.09 7.44 1.86
CA LYS A 71 -23.75 7.34 3.17
C LYS A 71 -24.29 8.71 3.60
N GLU A 72 -25.22 8.70 4.56
CA GLU A 72 -25.82 9.91 5.13
C GLU A 72 -24.78 10.93 5.65
N GLY A 73 -25.14 12.22 5.59
CA GLY A 73 -24.28 13.34 5.93
C GLY A 73 -23.60 14.00 4.73
N ASP A 74 -23.04 15.19 4.92
CA ASP A 74 -22.29 15.93 3.90
C ASP A 74 -20.79 15.88 4.20
N ALA A 75 -19.99 15.67 3.16
CA ALA A 75 -18.54 15.76 3.27
C ALA A 75 -18.13 17.23 3.53
N PRO A 76 -17.24 17.52 4.49
CA PRO A 76 -16.75 18.89 4.74
C PRO A 76 -16.04 19.52 3.54
N ARG A 77 -15.51 18.69 2.63
CA ARG A 77 -14.84 19.11 1.39
C ARG A 77 -15.33 18.25 0.22
N LYS A 78 -16.50 18.61 -0.33
CA LYS A 78 -17.20 17.85 -1.38
C LYS A 78 -16.34 17.60 -2.61
N ALA A 79 -15.68 18.63 -3.15
CA ALA A 79 -14.78 18.52 -4.29
C ALA A 79 -13.63 17.52 -4.05
N LYS A 80 -13.05 17.54 -2.84
CA LYS A 80 -11.98 16.61 -2.45
C LYS A 80 -12.49 15.17 -2.39
N ASP A 81 -13.66 14.96 -1.81
CA ASP A 81 -14.24 13.63 -1.66
C ASP A 81 -14.63 13.01 -3.02
N ALA A 82 -15.19 13.81 -3.94
CA ALA A 82 -15.43 13.39 -5.33
C ALA A 82 -14.14 12.95 -6.05
N ARG A 83 -13.05 13.73 -5.94
CA ARG A 83 -11.74 13.35 -6.47
C ARG A 83 -11.27 12.03 -5.88
N GLN A 84 -11.36 11.90 -4.56
CA GLN A 84 -10.94 10.71 -3.83
C GLN A 84 -11.69 9.43 -4.25
N LYS A 85 -12.98 9.51 -4.54
CA LYS A 85 -13.80 8.36 -4.99
C LYS A 85 -13.49 7.93 -6.41
N THR A 86 -13.03 8.85 -7.26
CA THR A 86 -12.80 8.57 -8.69
C THR A 86 -11.34 8.30 -9.03
N SER A 87 -10.39 8.82 -8.25
CA SER A 87 -8.95 8.73 -8.55
C SER A 87 -8.47 7.30 -8.77
N GLY A 88 -8.92 6.36 -7.95
CA GLY A 88 -8.48 4.97 -8.11
C GLY A 88 -8.88 4.34 -9.45
N MET A 89 -10.06 4.67 -9.99
CA MET A 89 -10.47 4.23 -11.33
C MET A 89 -9.63 4.86 -12.44
N ARG A 90 -9.20 6.12 -12.25
CA ARG A 90 -8.25 6.78 -13.16
C ARG A 90 -6.89 6.10 -13.10
N ASP A 91 -6.41 5.81 -11.90
CA ASP A 91 -5.07 5.24 -11.66
C ASP A 91 -4.92 3.87 -12.32
N ILE A 92 -5.99 3.07 -12.37
CA ILE A 92 -6.03 1.80 -13.11
C ILE A 92 -6.56 1.94 -14.54
N GLY A 93 -6.75 3.15 -15.09
CA GLY A 93 -7.04 3.36 -16.51
C GLY A 93 -8.49 3.15 -16.98
N LEU A 94 -9.46 3.02 -16.07
CA LEU A 94 -10.88 2.86 -16.44
C LEU A 94 -11.53 4.19 -16.87
N ILE A 95 -10.99 5.29 -16.37
CA ILE A 95 -11.41 6.65 -16.73
C ILE A 95 -10.18 7.53 -16.99
N ASP A 96 -10.35 8.58 -17.79
CA ASP A 96 -9.28 9.51 -18.11
C ASP A 96 -9.10 10.61 -17.04
N ASP A 97 -8.21 11.56 -17.31
CA ASP A 97 -7.90 12.67 -16.40
C ASP A 97 -9.10 13.61 -16.20
N ASN A 98 -10.02 13.64 -17.17
CA ASN A 98 -11.32 14.31 -17.07
C ASN A 98 -12.41 13.42 -16.46
N ARG A 99 -12.07 12.25 -15.92
CA ARG A 99 -13.01 11.27 -15.34
C ARG A 99 -14.08 10.80 -16.34
N ARG A 100 -13.76 10.79 -17.63
CA ARG A 100 -14.59 10.21 -18.69
C ARG A 100 -14.18 8.77 -18.90
N LEU A 101 -15.14 7.91 -19.26
CA LEU A 101 -14.86 6.49 -19.46
C LEU A 101 -13.91 6.28 -20.63
N THR A 102 -12.84 5.53 -20.37
CA THR A 102 -11.95 5.01 -21.42
C THR A 102 -12.63 3.84 -22.15
N PRO A 103 -12.08 3.34 -23.27
CA PRO A 103 -12.54 2.08 -23.87
C PRO A 103 -12.69 0.94 -22.86
N VAL A 104 -11.76 0.82 -21.90
CA VAL A 104 -11.82 -0.21 -20.85
C VAL A 104 -12.99 0.03 -19.89
N GLY A 105 -13.17 1.27 -19.41
CA GLY A 105 -14.30 1.61 -18.54
C GLY A 105 -15.66 1.41 -19.22
N LYS A 106 -15.76 1.71 -20.53
CA LYS A 106 -16.97 1.44 -21.32
C LYS A 106 -17.26 -0.05 -21.41
N LYS A 107 -16.23 -0.89 -21.62
CA LYS A 107 -16.42 -2.34 -21.70
C LYS A 107 -16.88 -2.94 -20.37
N LEU A 108 -16.33 -2.50 -19.25
CA LEU A 108 -16.79 -2.91 -17.92
C LEU A 108 -18.25 -2.48 -17.66
N LEU A 109 -18.60 -1.24 -18.04
CA LEU A 109 -19.97 -0.76 -17.91
C LEU A 109 -20.97 -1.57 -18.74
N GLU A 110 -20.59 -1.98 -19.96
CA GLU A 110 -21.39 -2.85 -20.82
C GLU A 110 -21.65 -4.22 -20.17
N ILE A 111 -20.60 -4.86 -19.64
CA ILE A 111 -20.72 -6.15 -18.93
C ILE A 111 -21.66 -6.00 -17.73
N SER A 112 -21.45 -4.96 -16.91
CA SER A 112 -22.27 -4.71 -15.73
C SER A 112 -23.75 -4.46 -16.07
N LYS A 113 -24.04 -3.68 -17.13
CA LYS A 113 -25.41 -3.41 -17.59
C LYS A 113 -26.11 -4.62 -18.18
N THR A 114 -25.39 -5.49 -18.87
CA THR A 114 -25.96 -6.73 -19.41
C THR A 114 -26.15 -7.80 -18.34
N GLY A 115 -25.47 -7.68 -17.20
CA GLY A 115 -25.48 -8.69 -16.14
C GLY A 115 -24.82 -10.01 -16.55
N ASN A 116 -24.11 -10.03 -17.68
CA ASN A 116 -23.47 -11.23 -18.21
C ASN A 116 -22.03 -11.35 -17.70
N PHE A 117 -21.87 -12.01 -16.55
CA PHE A 117 -20.57 -12.26 -15.92
C PHE A 117 -20.03 -13.68 -16.16
N THR A 118 -20.68 -14.48 -17.02
CA THR A 118 -20.27 -15.89 -17.25
C THR A 118 -18.85 -15.97 -17.78
N SER A 119 -18.03 -16.89 -17.28
CA SER A 119 -16.69 -17.11 -17.84
C SER A 119 -16.74 -17.51 -19.32
N ASP A 120 -15.89 -16.89 -20.14
CA ASP A 120 -15.63 -17.23 -21.55
C ASP A 120 -14.13 -17.13 -21.91
N ASN A 121 -13.25 -17.22 -20.90
CA ASN A 121 -11.81 -17.09 -21.06
C ASN A 121 -11.07 -18.31 -20.46
N PHE A 122 -9.83 -18.51 -20.88
CA PHE A 122 -9.02 -19.68 -20.50
C PHE A 122 -8.73 -19.78 -18.99
N LEU A 123 -8.78 -18.66 -18.26
CA LEU A 123 -8.57 -18.63 -16.80
C LEU A 123 -9.81 -19.09 -16.03
N GLN A 124 -10.94 -19.28 -16.71
CA GLN A 124 -12.23 -19.65 -16.11
C GLN A 124 -12.75 -18.65 -15.08
N ILE A 125 -12.38 -17.38 -15.21
CA ILE A 125 -12.83 -16.29 -14.34
C ILE A 125 -13.96 -15.47 -14.99
N PRO A 126 -14.74 -14.70 -14.22
CA PRO A 126 -15.77 -13.81 -14.76
C PRO A 126 -15.26 -12.83 -15.82
N LYS A 127 -16.15 -12.41 -16.74
CA LYS A 127 -15.80 -11.50 -17.86
C LYS A 127 -15.24 -10.17 -17.39
N ASP A 128 -15.86 -9.55 -16.39
CA ASP A 128 -15.37 -8.30 -15.78
C ASP A 128 -14.01 -8.52 -15.11
N SER A 129 -13.85 -9.61 -14.35
CA SER A 129 -12.59 -9.99 -13.71
C SER A 129 -11.46 -10.19 -14.72
N PHE A 130 -11.75 -10.74 -15.91
CA PHE A 130 -10.77 -10.86 -16.99
C PHE A 130 -10.34 -9.49 -17.55
N ILE A 131 -11.26 -8.54 -17.69
CA ILE A 131 -10.92 -7.16 -18.06
C ILE A 131 -10.07 -6.50 -16.96
N TYR A 132 -10.42 -6.67 -15.68
CA TYR A 132 -9.62 -6.16 -14.57
C TYR A 132 -8.22 -6.79 -14.54
N PHE A 133 -8.09 -8.09 -14.80
CA PHE A 133 -6.82 -8.79 -14.92
C PHE A 133 -5.92 -8.17 -16.00
N GLN A 134 -6.44 -8.02 -17.23
CA GLN A 134 -5.73 -7.35 -18.32
C GLN A 134 -5.32 -5.93 -17.93
N GLN A 135 -6.19 -5.23 -17.22
CA GLN A 135 -5.93 -3.87 -16.80
C GLN A 135 -4.85 -3.76 -15.70
N LEU A 136 -4.83 -4.71 -14.75
CA LEU A 136 -3.83 -4.76 -13.68
C LEU A 136 -2.44 -5.12 -14.21
N LEU A 137 -2.35 -5.89 -15.29
CA LEU A 137 -1.07 -6.15 -16.00
C LEU A 137 -0.45 -4.89 -16.65
N LYS A 138 -1.28 -3.90 -16.99
CA LYS A 138 -0.85 -2.61 -17.55
C LYS A 138 -0.67 -1.52 -16.49
N THR A 139 -1.38 -1.64 -15.37
CA THR A 139 -1.39 -0.65 -14.29
C THR A 139 0.02 -0.46 -13.77
N TYR A 140 0.47 0.80 -13.76
CA TYR A 140 1.77 1.17 -13.24
C TYR A 140 1.66 2.30 -12.21
N ILE A 141 2.64 2.39 -11.33
CA ILE A 141 2.78 3.44 -10.32
C ILE A 141 4.15 4.10 -10.50
N THR A 142 4.19 5.43 -10.43
CA THR A 142 5.44 6.19 -10.43
C THR A 142 5.88 6.51 -9.00
N ILE A 143 7.10 6.12 -8.63
CA ILE A 143 7.70 6.34 -7.30
C ILE A 143 9.13 6.83 -7.51
N ASP A 144 9.48 8.01 -7.01
CA ASP A 144 10.84 8.57 -7.16
C ASP A 144 11.42 8.44 -8.60
N LYS A 145 10.57 8.74 -9.60
CA LYS A 145 10.86 8.63 -11.05
C LYS A 145 11.00 7.20 -11.60
N THR A 146 10.89 6.16 -10.77
CA THR A 146 10.76 4.78 -11.24
C THR A 146 9.30 4.46 -11.53
N GLU A 147 9.07 3.58 -12.49
CA GLU A 147 7.74 3.11 -12.86
C GLU A 147 7.70 1.61 -12.59
N ILE A 148 6.68 1.16 -11.85
CA ILE A 148 6.51 -0.25 -11.51
C ILE A 148 5.12 -0.73 -11.87
N ARG A 149 4.98 -2.02 -12.20
CA ARG A 149 3.69 -2.71 -12.39
C ARG A 149 3.43 -3.67 -11.24
N PRO A 150 2.66 -3.28 -10.21
CA PRO A 150 2.48 -4.07 -8.99
C PRO A 150 1.97 -5.49 -9.20
N PHE A 151 1.07 -5.69 -10.17
CA PHE A 151 0.54 -7.03 -10.45
C PHE A 151 1.63 -7.97 -10.98
N ILE A 152 2.53 -7.49 -11.85
CA ILE A 152 3.65 -8.29 -12.39
C ILE A 152 4.67 -8.57 -11.27
N LEU A 153 4.95 -7.60 -10.40
CA LEU A 153 5.80 -7.82 -9.21
C LEU A 153 5.22 -8.89 -8.30
N LEU A 154 3.92 -8.85 -8.02
CA LEU A 154 3.26 -9.88 -7.22
C LEU A 154 3.35 -11.24 -7.91
N ALA A 155 3.10 -11.28 -9.22
CA ALA A 155 3.19 -12.50 -10.00
C ALA A 155 4.60 -13.12 -9.95
N ARG A 156 5.65 -12.30 -10.01
CA ARG A 156 7.06 -12.71 -9.86
C ARG A 156 7.30 -13.37 -8.50
N LEU A 157 6.87 -12.71 -7.42
CA LEU A 157 7.00 -13.22 -6.07
C LEU A 157 6.23 -14.53 -5.88
N LEU A 158 5.00 -14.61 -6.41
CA LEU A 158 4.18 -15.82 -6.32
C LEU A 158 4.71 -16.97 -7.17
N LYS A 159 5.28 -16.72 -8.36
CA LYS A 159 5.98 -17.74 -9.16
C LYS A 159 7.16 -18.31 -8.38
N LYS A 160 7.93 -17.46 -7.69
CA LYS A 160 9.15 -17.86 -6.96
C LYS A 160 8.86 -18.53 -5.62
N PHE A 161 7.86 -18.07 -4.88
CA PHE A 161 7.62 -18.45 -3.48
C PHE A 161 6.31 -19.22 -3.25
N ASN A 162 5.53 -19.47 -4.30
CA ASN A 162 4.18 -20.08 -4.34
C ASN A 162 3.06 -19.28 -3.64
N SER A 163 3.39 -18.60 -2.55
CA SER A 163 2.48 -17.77 -1.77
C SER A 163 3.28 -16.67 -1.06
N LEU A 164 2.59 -15.62 -0.60
CA LEU A 164 3.07 -14.68 0.40
C LEU A 164 2.19 -14.75 1.63
N ASN A 165 2.74 -14.77 2.83
CA ASN A 165 1.93 -14.59 4.04
C ASN A 165 1.50 -13.12 4.21
N LYS A 166 0.61 -12.87 5.16
CA LYS A 166 0.07 -11.53 5.43
C LYS A 166 1.14 -10.49 5.71
N GLU A 167 2.18 -10.80 6.49
CA GLU A 167 3.27 -9.84 6.77
C GLU A 167 4.10 -9.57 5.52
N GLU A 168 4.42 -10.60 4.73
CA GLU A 168 5.17 -10.46 3.48
C GLU A 168 4.41 -9.57 2.48
N PHE A 169 3.10 -9.80 2.34
CA PHE A 169 2.25 -9.00 1.46
C PHE A 169 2.00 -7.57 1.99
N MET A 170 1.87 -7.41 3.32
CA MET A 170 1.59 -6.12 3.95
C MET A 170 2.82 -5.21 3.97
N TYR A 171 3.95 -5.73 4.42
CA TYR A 171 5.12 -4.92 4.74
C TYR A 171 6.20 -4.96 3.68
N LEU A 172 6.36 -6.07 2.95
CA LEU A 172 7.47 -6.22 2.00
C LEU A 172 7.04 -5.94 0.56
N PHE A 173 5.93 -6.52 0.09
CA PHE A 173 5.47 -6.32 -1.29
C PHE A 173 5.34 -4.85 -1.72
N PRO A 174 4.82 -3.92 -0.90
CA PRO A 174 4.74 -2.50 -1.29
C PRO A 174 6.09 -1.77 -1.34
N LEU A 175 7.18 -2.40 -0.87
CA LEU A 175 8.55 -1.87 -0.91
C LEU A 175 9.31 -2.30 -2.18
N CYS A 176 8.74 -3.20 -3.00
CA CYS A 176 9.27 -3.54 -4.33
C CYS A 176 9.05 -2.37 -5.30
N ILE A 177 9.93 -1.36 -5.27
CA ILE A 177 9.76 -0.09 -6.02
C ILE A 177 10.66 0.02 -7.25
N ASN A 178 11.59 -0.92 -7.40
CA ASN A 178 12.51 -1.06 -8.52
C ASN A 178 13.14 -2.47 -8.47
N LYS A 179 13.99 -2.79 -9.45
CA LYS A 179 14.65 -4.09 -9.54
C LYS A 179 15.49 -4.41 -8.30
N GLU A 180 16.32 -3.47 -7.86
CA GLU A 180 17.22 -3.63 -6.71
C GLU A 180 16.46 -3.98 -5.42
N THR A 181 15.44 -3.19 -5.06
CA THR A 181 14.63 -3.44 -3.86
C THR A 181 13.85 -4.74 -3.94
N THR A 182 13.37 -5.10 -5.14
CA THR A 182 12.67 -6.37 -5.37
C THR A 182 13.61 -7.56 -5.16
N GLU A 183 14.80 -7.54 -5.76
CA GLU A 183 15.81 -8.59 -5.61
C GLU A 183 16.31 -8.69 -4.16
N PHE A 184 16.48 -7.55 -3.48
CA PHE A 184 16.79 -7.49 -2.06
C PHE A 184 15.72 -8.20 -1.22
N ILE A 185 14.44 -7.89 -1.42
CA ILE A 185 13.33 -8.54 -0.70
C ILE A 185 13.29 -10.04 -0.99
N GLU A 186 13.44 -10.44 -2.27
CA GLU A 186 13.52 -11.85 -2.64
C GLU A 186 14.65 -12.58 -1.90
N SER A 187 15.81 -11.96 -1.74
CA SER A 187 16.95 -12.55 -1.03
C SER A 187 16.69 -12.74 0.47
N LYS A 188 15.89 -11.85 1.08
CA LYS A 188 15.60 -11.86 2.53
C LYS A 188 14.42 -12.76 2.90
N LEU A 189 13.49 -13.02 1.97
CA LEU A 189 12.26 -13.78 2.23
C LEU A 189 12.52 -15.19 2.80
N LEU A 190 13.52 -15.92 2.29
CA LEU A 190 13.86 -17.25 2.83
C LEU A 190 14.37 -17.17 4.28
N GLY A 191 15.17 -16.14 4.59
CA GLY A 191 15.64 -15.87 5.95
C GLY A 191 14.49 -15.52 6.90
N PHE A 192 13.54 -14.70 6.42
CA PHE A 192 12.34 -14.32 7.17
C PHE A 192 11.47 -15.53 7.50
N ARG A 193 11.18 -16.38 6.51
CA ARG A 193 10.43 -17.64 6.71
C ARG A 193 11.13 -18.62 7.66
N GLY A 194 12.46 -18.62 7.63
CA GLY A 194 13.30 -19.36 8.58
C GLY A 194 13.45 -18.71 9.96
N LYS A 195 12.76 -17.59 10.24
CA LYS A 195 12.84 -16.81 11.49
C LYS A 195 14.25 -16.32 11.83
N LYS A 196 15.12 -16.16 10.83
CA LYS A 196 16.50 -15.66 11.00
C LYS A 196 16.58 -14.13 11.05
N ILE A 197 15.60 -13.48 10.47
CA ILE A 197 15.43 -12.03 10.40
C ILE A 197 13.93 -11.76 10.55
N ASN A 198 13.55 -10.65 11.18
CA ASN A 198 12.15 -10.24 11.29
C ASN A 198 11.80 -9.19 10.21
N VAL A 199 10.50 -8.98 9.99
CA VAL A 199 10.02 -8.07 8.94
C VAL A 199 10.47 -6.62 9.19
N GLY A 200 10.51 -6.18 10.45
CA GLY A 200 10.93 -4.83 10.83
C GLY A 200 12.41 -4.56 10.54
N GLU A 201 13.27 -5.57 10.66
CA GLU A 201 14.68 -5.49 10.25
C GLU A 201 14.81 -5.25 8.75
N ILE A 202 14.07 -6.00 7.92
CA ILE A 202 14.08 -5.83 6.46
C ILE A 202 13.58 -4.43 6.08
N VAL A 203 12.46 -3.98 6.66
CA VAL A 203 11.90 -2.63 6.44
C VAL A 203 12.91 -1.55 6.85
N THR A 204 13.60 -1.75 7.98
CA THR A 204 14.64 -0.82 8.47
C THR A 204 15.83 -0.75 7.53
N GLU A 205 16.32 -1.88 7.02
CA GLU A 205 17.39 -1.89 6.02
C GLU A 205 17.00 -1.08 4.77
N ILE A 206 15.76 -1.23 4.27
CA ILE A 206 15.30 -0.55 3.07
C ILE A 206 15.22 0.97 3.25
N PHE A 207 14.59 1.47 4.32
CA PHE A 207 14.50 2.92 4.50
C PHE A 207 15.85 3.54 4.86
N MET A 208 16.74 2.81 5.53
CA MET A 208 18.08 3.30 5.86
C MET A 208 19.03 3.32 4.65
N GLN A 209 18.69 2.66 3.54
CA GLN A 209 19.42 2.82 2.27
C GLN A 209 19.14 4.18 1.60
N GLN A 210 17.99 4.80 1.91
CA GLN A 210 17.58 6.08 1.34
C GLN A 210 18.45 7.24 1.83
N GLN A 211 18.84 8.12 0.91
CA GLN A 211 19.79 9.19 1.19
C GLN A 211 19.27 10.20 2.24
N ASN A 212 18.01 10.60 2.14
CA ASN A 212 17.37 11.52 3.08
C ASN A 212 17.28 10.95 4.52
N TYR A 213 17.13 9.62 4.68
CA TYR A 213 17.15 8.97 6.00
C TYR A 213 18.57 8.93 6.59
N LYS A 214 19.59 8.68 5.77
CA LYS A 214 21.00 8.75 6.20
C LYS A 214 21.38 10.15 6.66
N GLU A 215 20.96 11.18 5.91
CA GLU A 215 21.18 12.59 6.23
C GLU A 215 20.44 13.00 7.51
N ALA A 216 19.17 12.65 7.64
CA ALA A 216 18.38 12.94 8.84
C ALA A 216 18.98 12.30 10.09
N LEU A 217 19.42 11.03 10.01
CA LEU A 217 20.07 10.35 11.12
C LEU A 217 21.41 11.01 11.48
N SER A 218 22.21 11.36 10.47
CA SER A 218 23.52 12.02 10.69
C SER A 218 23.34 13.37 11.37
N TYR A 219 22.35 14.16 10.94
CA TYR A 219 21.96 15.41 11.60
C TYR A 219 21.51 15.15 13.04
N PHE A 220 20.63 14.17 13.28
CA PHE A 220 20.13 13.88 14.62
C PHE A 220 21.24 13.50 15.60
N ILE A 221 22.18 12.65 15.17
CA ILE A 221 23.33 12.23 15.98
C ILE A 221 24.25 13.41 16.32
N ALA A 222 24.48 14.32 15.36
CA ALA A 222 25.35 15.48 15.55
C ALA A 222 24.70 16.59 16.40
N GLU A 223 23.37 16.63 16.46
CA GLU A 223 22.62 17.65 17.19
C GLU A 223 22.80 17.51 18.70
N LYS A 224 23.29 18.57 19.35
CA LYS A 224 23.57 18.57 20.80
C LYS A 224 22.34 18.91 21.62
N SER A 225 21.49 19.81 21.11
CA SER A 225 20.30 20.28 21.81
C SER A 225 19.05 19.81 21.09
N ILE A 226 18.40 18.79 21.64
CA ILE A 226 17.19 18.21 21.04
C ILE A 226 15.98 19.10 21.35
N SER A 227 15.30 19.55 20.29
CA SER A 227 14.13 20.42 20.36
C SER A 227 12.99 19.89 19.48
N GLU A 228 11.83 20.55 19.52
CA GLU A 228 10.73 20.24 18.60
C GLU A 228 11.14 20.42 17.12
N GLU A 229 11.94 21.45 16.82
CA GLU A 229 12.40 21.69 15.44
C GLU A 229 13.36 20.60 14.96
N THR A 230 14.12 20.00 15.88
CA THR A 230 14.93 18.81 15.57
C THR A 230 14.04 17.71 15.02
N PHE A 231 12.90 17.41 15.66
CA PHE A 231 11.96 16.38 15.18
C PHE A 231 11.21 16.77 13.91
N CYS A 232 10.86 18.05 13.74
CA CYS A 232 10.33 18.56 12.47
C CYS A 232 11.29 18.29 11.29
N LYS A 233 12.61 18.36 11.52
CA LYS A 233 13.64 18.14 10.50
C LYS A 233 13.90 16.65 10.25
N ILE A 234 13.98 15.82 11.30
CA ILE A 234 14.34 14.40 11.17
C ILE A 234 13.14 13.47 10.95
N GLY A 235 11.93 13.97 11.18
CA GLY A 235 10.73 13.17 11.18
C GLY A 235 10.24 12.79 9.79
N LEU A 236 10.63 13.52 8.74
CA LEU A 236 10.29 13.22 7.33
C LEU A 236 8.78 13.01 7.14
N ASN A 237 7.94 13.87 7.73
CA ASN A 237 6.50 13.78 7.55
C ASN A 237 6.08 14.09 6.09
N ARG A 238 5.15 13.30 5.55
CA ARG A 238 4.58 13.51 4.21
C ARG A 238 3.65 14.71 4.10
N LYS A 239 2.99 15.13 5.19
CA LYS A 239 1.92 16.16 5.15
C LYS A 239 2.38 17.50 5.70
N SER A 240 2.78 17.52 6.97
CA SER A 240 3.35 18.70 7.62
C SER A 240 4.41 18.25 8.60
N LYS A 241 5.54 18.96 8.61
CA LYS A 241 6.62 18.74 9.57
C LYS A 241 6.17 18.92 11.02
N ASP A 242 5.15 19.77 11.24
CA ASP A 242 4.66 20.11 12.58
C ASP A 242 4.05 18.93 13.34
N TYR A 243 3.59 17.90 12.62
CA TYR A 243 3.09 16.69 13.28
C TYR A 243 4.18 15.96 14.09
N ASP A 244 5.46 16.14 13.72
CA ASP A 244 6.56 15.43 14.35
C ASP A 244 7.04 16.10 15.65
N ARG A 245 6.56 17.31 16.01
CA ARG A 245 6.87 17.97 17.30
C ARG A 245 6.47 17.10 18.50
N ALA A 246 5.42 16.31 18.35
CA ALA A 246 4.92 15.38 19.35
C ALA A 246 5.93 14.29 19.76
N TYR A 247 7.02 14.09 19.01
CA TYR A 247 8.06 13.13 19.35
C TYR A 247 9.01 13.62 20.44
N LEU A 248 9.11 14.93 20.73
CA LEU A 248 10.00 15.43 21.79
C LEU A 248 9.61 14.91 23.19
N PRO A 249 8.34 15.01 23.64
CA PRO A 249 7.92 14.40 24.89
C PRO A 249 8.21 12.90 24.96
N LEU A 250 7.95 12.17 23.88
CA LEU A 250 8.19 10.73 23.82
C LEU A 250 9.68 10.38 23.91
N TYR A 251 10.53 11.10 23.18
CA TYR A 251 11.98 10.94 23.24
C TYR A 251 12.51 11.11 24.67
N ASN A 252 12.08 12.18 25.34
CA ASN A 252 12.48 12.46 26.72
C ASN A 252 11.98 11.38 27.69
N ALA A 253 10.73 10.91 27.52
CA ALA A 253 10.17 9.87 28.36
C ALA A 253 10.85 8.50 28.15
N ILE A 254 11.17 8.12 26.91
CA ILE A 254 11.91 6.89 26.61
C ILE A 254 13.33 6.98 27.18
N LYS A 255 14.01 8.13 27.02
CA LYS A 255 15.34 8.35 27.60
C LYS A 255 15.30 8.17 29.12
N LYS A 256 14.35 8.81 29.79
CA LYS A 256 14.18 8.72 31.24
C LYS A 256 13.97 7.28 31.72
N VAL A 257 13.06 6.54 31.09
CA VAL A 257 12.70 5.18 31.52
C VAL A 257 13.77 4.13 31.20
N TYR A 258 14.36 4.18 30.01
CA TYR A 258 15.26 3.14 29.52
C TYR A 258 16.74 3.49 29.63
N PHE A 259 17.12 4.72 29.31
CA PHE A 259 18.52 5.17 29.32
C PHE A 259 18.96 5.62 30.71
N ASP A 260 18.16 6.46 31.37
CA ASP A 260 18.43 6.91 32.75
C ASP A 260 17.94 5.87 33.80
N ASN A 261 17.29 4.79 33.34
CA ASN A 261 16.78 3.68 34.13
C ASN A 261 15.79 4.09 35.26
N ASP A 262 15.09 5.21 35.10
CA ASP A 262 14.04 5.66 36.03
C ASP A 262 12.71 4.95 35.71
N LYS A 263 12.51 3.81 36.36
CA LYS A 263 11.30 2.97 36.24
C LYS A 263 10.28 3.23 37.35
N THR A 264 10.23 4.44 37.89
CA THR A 264 9.18 4.85 38.84
C THR A 264 7.80 4.83 38.17
N PRO A 265 6.71 4.63 38.94
CA PRO A 265 5.35 4.70 38.42
C PRO A 265 5.09 5.98 37.61
N ASP A 266 5.51 7.15 38.11
CA ASP A 266 5.30 8.43 37.45
C ASP A 266 6.03 8.54 36.10
N SER A 267 7.28 8.07 36.02
CA SER A 267 8.04 8.06 34.76
C SER A 267 7.44 7.13 33.72
N ILE A 268 6.92 5.98 34.14
CA ILE A 268 6.24 5.03 33.24
C ILE A 268 4.88 5.58 32.78
N LEU A 269 4.13 6.27 33.65
CA LEU A 269 2.88 6.92 33.29
C LEU A 269 3.10 8.07 32.31
N ASN A 270 4.14 8.90 32.54
CA ASN A 270 4.53 9.93 31.59
C ASN A 270 4.91 9.32 30.22
N LEU A 271 5.64 8.19 30.20
CA LEU A 271 5.92 7.46 28.95
C LEU A 271 4.63 7.00 28.25
N TYR A 272 3.65 6.50 29.00
CA TYR A 272 2.36 6.10 28.46
C TYR A 272 1.59 7.27 27.83
N GLU A 273 1.60 8.43 28.49
CA GLU A 273 0.96 9.66 28.00
C GLU A 273 1.68 10.19 26.76
N ALA A 274 3.01 10.26 26.78
CA ALA A 274 3.83 10.72 25.67
C ALA A 274 3.76 9.80 24.44
N SER A 275 3.39 8.51 24.61
CA SER A 275 3.17 7.58 23.50
C SER A 275 1.93 7.87 22.65
N ASP A 276 1.08 8.83 23.07
CA ASP A 276 -0.17 9.20 22.39
C ASP A 276 0.08 10.07 21.14
N ILE A 277 0.79 9.51 20.16
CA ILE A 277 1.16 10.22 18.93
C ILE A 277 0.21 9.83 17.81
N GLY A 278 -0.85 10.63 17.63
CA GLY A 278 -1.73 10.61 16.46
C GLY A 278 -2.16 9.20 16.02
N ASN A 279 -1.90 8.87 14.76
CA ASN A 279 -2.28 7.57 14.18
C ASN A 279 -1.29 6.42 14.47
N VAL A 280 -0.14 6.69 15.11
CA VAL A 280 0.89 5.69 15.47
C VAL A 280 0.86 5.30 16.95
N LYS A 281 -0.03 5.91 17.74
CA LYS A 281 -0.27 5.61 19.17
C LYS A 281 -0.29 4.12 19.50
N THR A 282 -1.06 3.35 18.74
CA THR A 282 -1.25 1.91 19.01
C THR A 282 0.06 1.13 18.86
N HIS A 283 0.89 1.48 17.87
CA HIS A 283 2.18 0.84 17.62
C HIS A 283 3.17 1.15 18.73
N TRP A 284 3.29 2.42 19.12
CA TRP A 284 4.13 2.80 20.25
C TRP A 284 3.71 2.10 21.54
N ARG A 285 2.40 2.01 21.82
CA ARG A 285 1.93 1.32 23.02
C ARG A 285 2.20 -0.17 22.99
N LYS A 286 2.00 -0.85 21.85
CA LYS A 286 2.35 -2.27 21.70
C LYS A 286 3.85 -2.51 21.86
N PHE A 287 4.67 -1.57 21.39
CA PHE A 287 6.13 -1.64 21.51
C PHE A 287 6.62 -1.38 22.94
N LEU A 288 6.03 -0.43 23.66
CA LEU A 288 6.46 -0.01 25.00
C LEU A 288 5.79 -0.78 26.16
N PHE A 289 4.61 -1.37 25.94
CA PHE A 289 3.80 -2.00 26.99
C PHE A 289 3.30 -3.39 26.59
N LYS A 290 3.13 -4.25 27.59
CA LYS A 290 2.62 -5.64 27.44
C LYS A 290 1.10 -5.69 27.20
N THR A 291 0.39 -4.59 27.44
CA THR A 291 -1.06 -4.51 27.32
C THR A 291 -1.50 -3.18 26.71
N SER A 292 -2.68 -3.17 26.10
CA SER A 292 -3.36 -1.96 25.62
C SER A 292 -4.26 -1.32 26.69
N SER A 293 -4.51 -2.00 27.81
CA SER A 293 -5.43 -1.55 28.85
C SER A 293 -4.86 -0.39 29.65
N SER A 294 -5.47 0.79 29.51
CA SER A 294 -5.09 1.99 30.27
C SER A 294 -5.23 1.78 31.78
N SER A 295 -6.29 1.11 32.23
CA SER A 295 -6.52 0.86 33.66
C SER A 295 -5.47 -0.10 34.25
N ALA A 296 -5.07 -1.12 33.50
CA ALA A 296 -4.02 -2.05 33.93
C ALA A 296 -2.66 -1.33 34.05
N ILE A 297 -2.33 -0.48 33.07
CA ILE A 297 -1.09 0.33 33.09
C ILE A 297 -1.09 1.29 34.28
N LYS A 298 -2.23 1.96 34.57
CA LYS A 298 -2.34 2.86 35.72
C LYS A 298 -2.23 2.16 37.06
N LYS A 299 -2.78 0.95 37.17
CA LYS A 299 -2.77 0.17 38.41
C LYS A 299 -1.38 -0.40 38.74
N SER A 300 -0.68 -0.94 37.73
CA SER A 300 0.62 -1.58 37.90
C SER A 300 1.60 -1.19 36.78
N PRO A 301 2.10 0.06 36.71
CA PRO A 301 2.86 0.55 35.55
C PRO A 301 4.10 -0.29 35.21
N PHE A 302 4.90 -0.64 36.22
CA PHE A 302 6.13 -1.42 36.05
C PHE A 302 5.86 -2.82 35.48
N GLU A 303 4.84 -3.51 35.98
CA GLU A 303 4.49 -4.86 35.50
C GLU A 303 4.11 -4.85 34.02
N GLN A 304 3.43 -3.78 33.58
CA GLN A 304 2.97 -3.62 32.21
C GLN A 304 4.01 -3.04 31.25
N LEU A 305 5.13 -2.51 31.74
CA LEU A 305 6.23 -2.02 30.91
C LEU A 305 6.92 -3.18 30.17
N GLN A 306 7.27 -2.98 28.90
CA GLN A 306 8.16 -3.88 28.17
C GLN A 306 9.60 -3.63 28.61
N THR A 307 10.04 -4.34 29.65
CA THR A 307 11.36 -4.14 30.26
C THR A 307 12.54 -4.50 29.36
N LEU A 308 12.31 -5.28 28.29
CA LEU A 308 13.30 -5.68 27.31
C LEU A 308 12.82 -5.31 25.91
N ASN A 309 13.50 -4.36 25.27
CA ASN A 309 13.32 -3.95 23.89
C ASN A 309 14.62 -3.28 23.37
N MET A 310 14.59 -2.73 22.15
CA MET A 310 15.78 -2.11 21.53
C MET A 310 16.37 -0.90 22.28
N PHE A 311 15.64 -0.31 23.25
CA PHE A 311 16.15 0.75 24.13
C PHE A 311 16.82 0.22 25.39
N SER A 312 16.77 -1.09 25.64
CA SER A 312 17.38 -1.69 26.82
C SER A 312 18.91 -1.75 26.69
N TYR A 313 19.62 -1.46 27.78
CA TYR A 313 21.08 -1.57 27.86
C TYR A 313 21.86 -0.66 26.88
N LEU A 314 21.31 0.50 26.54
CA LEU A 314 22.04 1.49 25.75
C LEU A 314 22.90 2.37 26.67
N GLU A 315 24.20 2.46 26.36
CA GLU A 315 25.18 3.13 27.24
C GLU A 315 25.58 4.53 26.77
N ASP A 316 25.35 4.85 25.49
CA ASP A 316 25.74 6.13 24.91
C ASP A 316 24.60 6.83 24.15
N GLU A 317 24.65 8.16 24.16
CA GLU A 317 23.60 9.00 23.56
C GLU A 317 23.52 8.87 22.04
N LYS A 318 24.64 8.58 21.36
CA LYS A 318 24.66 8.41 19.89
C LYS A 318 23.93 7.14 19.50
N THR A 319 24.16 6.03 20.21
CA THR A 319 23.42 4.78 20.02
C THR A 319 21.95 4.96 20.38
N PHE A 320 21.64 5.64 21.49
CA PHE A 320 20.25 5.97 21.85
C PHE A 320 19.51 6.73 20.73
N LYS A 321 20.11 7.80 20.19
CA LYS A 321 19.54 8.56 19.07
C LYS A 321 19.34 7.70 17.83
N SER A 322 20.31 6.86 17.50
CA SER A 322 20.24 5.94 16.34
C SER A 322 19.10 4.93 16.48
N VAL A 323 18.98 4.31 17.65
CA VAL A 323 17.89 3.37 17.96
C VAL A 323 16.55 4.09 17.91
N PHE A 324 16.40 5.23 18.58
CA PHE A 324 15.16 6.00 18.60
C PHE A 324 14.71 6.39 17.19
N PHE A 325 15.63 6.89 16.37
CA PHE A 325 15.35 7.27 14.98
C PHE A 325 14.82 6.08 14.18
N LYS A 326 15.48 4.93 14.27
CA LYS A 326 15.05 3.71 13.56
C LYS A 326 13.70 3.20 14.07
N THR A 327 13.47 3.16 15.38
CA THR A 327 12.16 2.76 15.96
C THR A 327 11.04 3.68 15.50
N MET A 328 11.27 4.99 15.58
CA MET A 328 10.30 6.01 15.18
C MET A 328 9.88 5.82 13.72
N HIS A 329 10.86 5.70 12.83
CA HIS A 329 10.59 5.55 11.41
C HIS A 329 10.00 4.20 11.06
N LEU A 330 10.44 3.10 11.69
CA LEU A 330 9.83 1.79 11.51
C LEU A 330 8.33 1.83 11.85
N ILE A 331 7.96 2.38 13.01
CA ILE A 331 6.56 2.53 13.43
C ILE A 331 5.75 3.37 12.43
N LYS A 332 6.31 4.49 11.94
CA LYS A 332 5.64 5.34 10.94
C LYS A 332 5.41 4.61 9.62
N VAL A 333 6.41 3.84 9.18
CA VAL A 333 6.36 3.07 7.93
C VAL A 333 5.37 1.92 8.06
N GLU A 334 5.46 1.10 9.10
CA GLU A 334 4.52 -0.01 9.36
C GLU A 334 3.08 0.48 9.40
N ARG A 335 2.79 1.54 10.15
CA ARG A 335 1.45 2.13 10.21
C ARG A 335 0.94 2.54 8.84
N THR A 336 1.82 3.08 7.99
CA THR A 336 1.44 3.50 6.63
C THR A 336 1.19 2.29 5.72
N LEU A 337 2.01 1.24 5.82
CA LEU A 337 1.88 0.00 5.05
C LEU A 337 0.61 -0.78 5.46
N GLU A 338 0.24 -0.77 6.73
CA GLU A 338 -1.05 -1.31 7.21
C GLU A 338 -2.25 -0.58 6.57
N ASP A 339 -2.18 0.75 6.39
CA ASP A 339 -3.22 1.49 5.67
C ASP A 339 -3.27 1.08 4.18
N TYR A 340 -2.14 0.69 3.59
CA TYR A 340 -2.05 0.35 2.18
C TYR A 340 -2.45 -1.10 1.91
N PHE A 341 -2.28 -1.99 2.88
CA PHE A 341 -2.62 -3.40 2.79
C PHE A 341 -4.04 -3.66 2.28
N ASP A 342 -5.05 -3.09 2.94
CA ASP A 342 -6.46 -3.30 2.56
C ASP A 342 -6.73 -2.83 1.14
N LEU A 343 -6.13 -1.71 0.75
CA LEU A 343 -6.34 -1.10 -0.55
C LEU A 343 -5.67 -1.91 -1.68
N ASN A 344 -4.40 -2.28 -1.50
CA ASN A 344 -3.66 -3.14 -2.43
C ASN A 344 -4.39 -4.47 -2.62
N ARG A 345 -4.83 -5.08 -1.51
CA ARG A 345 -5.63 -6.31 -1.55
C ARG A 345 -6.90 -6.14 -2.38
N ARG A 346 -7.68 -5.08 -2.18
CA ARG A 346 -8.93 -4.84 -2.94
C ARG A 346 -8.67 -4.74 -4.44
N TYR A 347 -7.71 -3.93 -4.86
CA TYR A 347 -7.38 -3.76 -6.28
C TYR A 347 -6.80 -4.99 -6.94
N LEU A 348 -6.03 -5.80 -6.23
CA LEU A 348 -5.47 -7.02 -6.80
C LEU A 348 -6.54 -8.13 -6.88
N LYS A 349 -7.44 -8.19 -5.89
CA LYS A 349 -8.48 -9.22 -5.79
C LYS A 349 -9.53 -9.15 -6.90
N ILE A 350 -9.85 -7.98 -7.44
CA ILE A 350 -10.86 -7.85 -8.53
C ILE A 350 -10.48 -8.56 -9.83
N SER A 351 -9.24 -9.04 -9.97
CA SER A 351 -8.85 -9.90 -11.09
C SER A 351 -9.43 -11.31 -11.00
N ASP A 352 -9.86 -11.75 -9.81
CA ASP A 352 -10.16 -13.15 -9.46
C ASP A 352 -9.06 -14.17 -9.82
N THR A 353 -7.83 -13.70 -10.09
CA THR A 353 -6.68 -14.58 -10.32
C THR A 353 -5.93 -14.94 -9.04
N LEU A 354 -6.31 -14.32 -7.92
CA LEU A 354 -5.60 -14.37 -6.64
C LEU A 354 -6.54 -14.80 -5.51
N LEU A 355 -6.07 -15.73 -4.69
CA LEU A 355 -6.73 -16.18 -3.48
C LEU A 355 -6.10 -15.46 -2.27
N PHE A 356 -6.94 -14.78 -1.50
CA PHE A 356 -6.61 -14.20 -0.20
C PHE A 356 -7.31 -15.02 0.89
N ALA A 357 -6.68 -16.11 1.31
CA ALA A 357 -7.21 -17.09 2.27
C ALA A 357 -6.10 -17.57 3.21
N ASP A 358 -6.48 -18.03 4.40
CA ASP A 358 -5.55 -18.62 5.38
C ASP A 358 -4.35 -17.72 5.72
N GLU A 359 -4.58 -16.40 5.86
CA GLU A 359 -3.54 -15.38 6.08
C GLU A 359 -2.43 -15.40 5.00
N GLN A 360 -2.74 -15.88 3.79
CA GLN A 360 -1.84 -15.94 2.64
C GLN A 360 -2.47 -15.34 1.38
N VAL A 361 -1.59 -14.96 0.46
CA VAL A 361 -1.90 -14.55 -0.91
C VAL A 361 -1.22 -15.52 -1.85
N LYS A 362 -1.97 -16.13 -2.76
CA LYS A 362 -1.47 -17.04 -3.78
C LYS A 362 -2.29 -16.92 -5.05
N PHE A 363 -1.80 -17.45 -6.16
CA PHE A 363 -2.63 -17.60 -7.35
C PHE A 363 -3.76 -18.60 -7.13
N ASP A 364 -4.88 -18.38 -7.81
CA ASP A 364 -5.88 -19.43 -8.02
C ASP A 364 -5.31 -20.53 -8.94
N VAL A 365 -6.02 -21.65 -9.07
CA VAL A 365 -5.54 -22.89 -9.69
C VAL A 365 -5.05 -22.68 -11.12
N ILE A 366 -5.88 -22.17 -12.02
CA ILE A 366 -5.48 -21.97 -13.44
C ILE A 366 -4.45 -20.85 -13.59
N PRO A 367 -4.63 -19.65 -12.99
CA PRO A 367 -3.61 -18.60 -13.00
C PRO A 367 -2.23 -19.07 -12.55
N LYS A 368 -2.15 -19.92 -11.50
CA LYS A 368 -0.88 -20.49 -11.00
C LYS A 368 -0.12 -21.17 -12.14
N TYR A 369 -0.77 -22.08 -12.87
CA TYR A 369 -0.11 -22.79 -13.97
C TYR A 369 0.23 -21.86 -15.12
N TYR A 370 -0.66 -20.92 -15.46
CA TYR A 370 -0.41 -19.95 -16.52
C TYR A 370 0.86 -19.12 -16.24
N PHE A 371 1.00 -18.53 -15.03
CA PHE A 371 2.17 -17.74 -14.67
C PHE A 371 3.47 -18.55 -14.55
N THR A 372 3.39 -19.85 -14.26
CA THR A 372 4.58 -20.73 -14.29
C THR A 372 5.10 -21.02 -15.69
N LEU A 373 4.25 -20.91 -16.71
CA LEU A 373 4.62 -21.11 -18.12
C LEU A 373 5.22 -19.86 -18.75
N LEU A 374 5.06 -18.69 -18.12
CA LEU A 374 5.62 -17.44 -18.64
C LEU A 374 7.15 -17.42 -18.48
N PRO A 375 7.88 -16.92 -19.49
CA PRO A 375 9.33 -16.78 -19.44
C PRO A 375 9.75 -15.76 -18.37
N ASP A 376 11.01 -15.81 -17.91
CA ASP A 376 11.46 -14.91 -16.84
C ASP A 376 11.52 -13.44 -17.28
N GLU A 377 11.76 -13.21 -18.57
CA GLU A 377 11.76 -11.92 -19.26
C GLU A 377 10.39 -11.22 -19.18
N PHE A 378 9.29 -11.96 -19.01
CA PHE A 378 7.98 -11.35 -18.75
C PHE A 378 8.01 -10.47 -17.49
N TYR A 379 8.78 -10.86 -16.48
CA TYR A 379 8.81 -10.15 -15.21
C TYR A 379 9.67 -8.89 -15.26
N ASP A 380 10.45 -8.66 -16.32
CA ASP A 380 11.15 -7.39 -16.52
C ASP A 380 10.16 -6.25 -16.83
N LEU A 381 8.99 -6.57 -17.41
CA LEU A 381 7.87 -5.63 -17.58
C LEU A 381 7.37 -5.01 -16.27
N ALA A 382 7.71 -5.63 -15.12
CA ALA A 382 7.41 -5.08 -13.81
C ALA A 382 8.04 -3.70 -13.57
N PHE A 383 9.07 -3.32 -14.34
CA PHE A 383 9.81 -2.07 -14.20
C PHE A 383 9.64 -1.13 -15.40
N GLU A 384 8.61 -1.37 -16.21
CA GLU A 384 8.29 -0.58 -17.40
C GLU A 384 6.89 0.01 -17.29
N LYS A 385 6.72 1.24 -17.77
CA LYS A 385 5.39 1.84 -17.93
C LYS A 385 4.59 1.18 -19.04
N SER A 386 3.26 1.25 -18.93
CA SER A 386 2.36 0.95 -20.04
C SER A 386 1.89 2.26 -20.69
N ASP A 387 2.20 2.46 -21.96
CA ASP A 387 1.70 3.61 -22.73
C ASP A 387 0.23 3.46 -23.15
N LYS A 388 -0.31 2.24 -23.06
CA LYS A 388 -1.65 1.86 -23.50
C LYS A 388 -2.59 1.57 -22.34
N LEU A 389 -2.35 2.19 -21.18
CA LEU A 389 -3.13 2.00 -19.96
C LEU A 389 -4.64 2.15 -20.19
N LYS A 390 -5.05 3.16 -20.97
CA LYS A 390 -6.45 3.52 -21.23
C LYS A 390 -7.09 2.72 -22.39
N GLU A 391 -6.31 1.95 -23.15
CA GLU A 391 -6.78 1.21 -24.33
C GLU A 391 -7.23 -0.20 -23.97
N LEU A 392 -8.25 -0.72 -24.65
CA LEU A 392 -8.63 -2.13 -24.52
C LEU A 392 -7.62 -2.98 -25.30
N GLN A 393 -6.96 -3.91 -24.62
CA GLN A 393 -5.92 -4.76 -25.21
C GLN A 393 -6.15 -6.21 -24.81
N THR A 394 -5.96 -7.11 -25.75
CA THR A 394 -5.76 -8.54 -25.52
C THR A 394 -4.45 -8.78 -24.77
N LEU A 395 -4.28 -10.00 -24.24
CA LEU A 395 -3.03 -10.35 -23.53
C LEU A 395 -1.81 -10.25 -24.45
N GLU A 396 -1.92 -10.70 -25.70
CA GLU A 396 -0.82 -10.65 -26.69
C GLU A 396 -0.44 -9.21 -27.07
N GLU A 397 -1.42 -8.29 -27.12
CA GLU A 397 -1.18 -6.86 -27.35
C GLU A 397 -0.54 -6.16 -26.15
N ILE A 398 -0.79 -6.63 -24.92
CA ILE A 398 -0.12 -6.14 -23.72
C ILE A 398 1.36 -6.55 -23.74
N SER A 399 1.62 -7.82 -24.09
CA SER A 399 2.97 -8.34 -24.28
C SER A 399 2.94 -9.66 -25.06
N PRO A 400 3.88 -9.89 -26.01
CA PRO A 400 3.99 -11.17 -26.69
C PRO A 400 4.29 -12.33 -25.72
N PHE A 401 4.86 -12.07 -24.55
CA PHE A 401 5.12 -13.10 -23.54
C PHE A 401 3.83 -13.67 -22.92
N LEU A 402 2.74 -12.91 -22.93
CA LEU A 402 1.45 -13.35 -22.40
C LEU A 402 0.67 -14.25 -23.36
N LYS A 403 1.22 -14.52 -24.55
CA LYS A 403 0.61 -15.44 -25.52
C LYS A 403 0.30 -16.78 -24.89
N LEU A 404 -0.98 -17.16 -24.95
CA LEU A 404 -1.46 -18.42 -24.40
C LEU A 404 -0.99 -19.58 -25.27
N ASN A 405 -0.52 -20.64 -24.61
CA ASN A 405 -0.36 -21.95 -25.22
C ASN A 405 -1.27 -22.93 -24.47
N GLU A 406 -2.50 -23.08 -24.97
CA GLU A 406 -3.55 -23.90 -24.33
C GLU A 406 -3.11 -25.35 -24.14
N GLU A 407 -2.46 -25.94 -25.13
CA GLU A 407 -1.95 -27.30 -25.02
C GLU A 407 -0.92 -27.44 -23.89
N LYS A 408 0.03 -26.51 -23.76
CA LYS A 408 1.02 -26.54 -22.69
C LYS A 408 0.36 -26.33 -21.33
N LEU A 409 -0.60 -25.40 -21.23
CA LEU A 409 -1.35 -25.15 -20.01
C LEU A 409 -2.09 -26.42 -19.56
N LEU A 410 -2.85 -27.03 -20.47
CA LEU A 410 -3.60 -28.26 -20.20
C LEU A 410 -2.67 -29.43 -19.83
N LYS A 411 -1.55 -29.60 -20.55
CA LYS A 411 -0.53 -30.63 -20.25
C LYS A 411 0.04 -30.47 -18.84
N VAL A 412 0.35 -29.25 -18.42
CA VAL A 412 0.88 -29.00 -17.07
C VAL A 412 -0.18 -29.22 -15.99
N ILE A 413 -1.42 -28.76 -16.21
CA ILE A 413 -2.54 -29.01 -15.29
C ILE A 413 -2.77 -30.52 -15.12
N ASN A 414 -2.87 -31.27 -16.23
CA ASN A 414 -3.08 -32.71 -16.22
C ASN A 414 -1.96 -33.45 -15.51
N LYS A 415 -0.71 -33.04 -15.73
CA LYS A 415 0.46 -33.64 -15.08
C LYS A 415 0.44 -33.44 -13.58
N ASP A 416 0.19 -32.23 -13.09
CA ASP A 416 0.25 -31.92 -11.64
C ASP A 416 -0.93 -32.55 -10.87
N ASN A 417 -2.11 -32.62 -11.49
CA ASN A 417 -3.32 -33.18 -10.86
C ASN A 417 -3.54 -34.67 -11.15
N LYS A 418 -2.68 -35.31 -11.96
CA LYS A 418 -2.84 -36.71 -12.41
C LYS A 418 -4.18 -36.96 -13.10
N THR A 419 -4.57 -36.04 -13.97
CA THR A 419 -5.83 -36.08 -14.74
C THR A 419 -5.57 -36.15 -16.25
N THR A 420 -6.63 -36.37 -17.03
CA THR A 420 -6.60 -36.38 -18.50
C THR A 420 -7.74 -35.54 -19.07
N PHE A 421 -7.81 -34.27 -18.67
CA PHE A 421 -8.70 -33.31 -19.29
C PHE A 421 -8.30 -33.12 -20.75
N THR A 422 -9.29 -33.03 -21.63
CA THR A 422 -9.13 -32.83 -23.07
C THR A 422 -9.54 -31.43 -23.47
#